data_AF-A0A7C6BX27-F1
#
_entry.id   AF-A0A7C6BX27-F1
#
_cell.length_a   1.000
_cell.length_b   1.000
_cell.length_c   1.000
_cell.angle_alpha   90.00
_cell.angle_beta   90.00
_cell.angle_gamma   90.00
#
_symmetry.space_group_name_H-M   'P 1'
#
loop_
_entity.id
_entity.type
_entity.pdbx_description
1 polymer ?
#
loop_
_entity_poly.entity_id
_entity_poly.type
_entity_poly.pdbx_seq_one_letter_code
_entity_poly.pdbx_strand_id
1 'polypeptide(L)'
;MNKKILILVIVLVAITGLAVLEVTNGVLSALAFDQISYNYSSKVWIPPTHPEDPTAGSLGGYYKIDGKGRDFNFFLQLTGAEKSESPLDYTADGLHGTGRIDQIKVTPGTVFSLLNKDVKDAMFNTLFKGNMNMTCAAWTGTTTFQNDGQTFGGNFTIHGVLTYWEGTYTLKRESFRILGTSDFIYHPNNQPSKAKRVQKSYYL
;
A
#
# COMPACT_ATOMS: atom_id res chain seq x y z
N MET A 1 -17.07 47.23 -19.91
CA MET A 1 -16.19 46.71 -18.86
C MET A 1 -14.73 46.94 -19.26
N ASN A 2 -13.91 47.53 -18.38
CA ASN A 2 -12.51 47.84 -18.69
C ASN A 2 -11.74 46.54 -18.98
N LYS A 3 -11.02 46.45 -20.10
CA LYS A 3 -10.24 45.24 -20.49
C LYS A 3 -9.32 44.74 -19.37
N LYS A 4 -8.75 45.65 -18.58
CA LYS A 4 -7.92 45.29 -17.41
C LYS A 4 -8.72 44.58 -16.31
N ILE A 5 -9.93 45.04 -16.02
CA ILE A 5 -10.83 44.43 -15.03
C ILE A 5 -11.32 43.06 -15.53
N LEU A 6 -11.64 42.94 -16.83
CA LEU A 6 -12.03 41.66 -17.43
C LEU A 6 -10.91 40.62 -17.31
N ILE A 7 -9.66 40.97 -17.64
CA ILE A 7 -8.50 40.07 -17.51
C ILE A 7 -8.32 39.64 -16.05
N LEU A 8 -8.44 40.58 -15.11
CA LEU A 8 -8.25 40.30 -13.69
C LEU A 8 -9.33 39.34 -13.14
N VAL A 9 -10.58 39.51 -13.57
CA VAL A 9 -11.68 38.58 -13.22
C VAL A 9 -11.45 37.20 -13.83
N ILE A 10 -11.01 37.11 -15.09
CA ILE A 10 -10.71 35.81 -15.73
C ILE A 10 -9.59 35.08 -14.98
N VAL A 11 -8.52 35.78 -14.63
CA VAL A 11 -7.39 35.21 -13.87
C VAL A 11 -7.85 34.75 -12.49
N LEU A 12 -8.65 35.56 -11.79
CA LEU A 12 -9.17 35.20 -10.48
C LEU A 12 -10.05 33.95 -10.55
N VAL A 13 -10.97 33.87 -11.51
CA VAL A 13 -11.84 32.69 -11.73
C VAL A 13 -11.03 31.45 -12.09
N ALA A 14 -9.97 31.60 -12.90
CA ALA A 14 -9.08 30.49 -13.23
C ALA A 14 -8.33 29.97 -11.99
N ILE A 15 -7.78 30.87 -11.16
CA ILE A 15 -7.05 30.51 -9.94
C ILE A 15 -7.99 29.87 -8.91
N THR A 16 -9.18 30.43 -8.69
CA THR A 16 -10.15 29.85 -7.75
C THR A 16 -10.68 28.51 -8.25
N GLY A 17 -10.92 28.37 -9.56
CA GLY A 17 -11.27 27.09 -10.17
C GLY A 17 -10.21 26.02 -9.97
N LEU A 18 -8.92 26.37 -10.17
CA LEU A 18 -7.79 25.47 -9.93
C LEU A 18 -7.64 25.12 -8.44
N ALA A 19 -7.81 26.09 -7.54
CA ALA A 19 -7.77 25.85 -6.11
C ALA A 19 -8.90 24.92 -5.65
N VAL A 20 -10.13 25.10 -6.16
CA VAL A 20 -11.26 24.20 -5.89
C VAL A 20 -10.98 22.80 -6.45
N LEU A 21 -10.44 22.69 -7.67
CA LEU A 21 -10.08 21.39 -8.27
C LEU A 21 -9.00 20.66 -7.45
N GLU A 22 -8.02 21.39 -6.91
CA GLU A 22 -7.00 20.81 -6.05
C GLU A 22 -7.60 20.35 -4.71
N VAL A 23 -8.36 21.22 -4.03
CA VAL A 23 -8.97 20.91 -2.73
C VAL A 23 -9.99 19.78 -2.85
N THR A 24 -10.73 19.68 -3.96
CA THR A 24 -11.72 18.62 -4.17
C THR A 24 -11.06 17.31 -4.60
N ASN A 25 -10.23 17.36 -5.64
CA ASN A 25 -9.82 16.18 -6.40
C ASN A 25 -8.31 15.91 -6.40
N GLY A 26 -7.47 16.83 -5.91
CA GLY A 26 -6.01 16.68 -5.93
C GLY A 26 -5.41 16.70 -7.34
N VAL A 27 -6.02 17.42 -8.29
CA VAL A 27 -5.62 17.37 -9.71
C VAL A 27 -4.18 17.85 -9.92
N LEU A 28 -3.79 18.96 -9.31
CA LEU A 28 -2.45 19.52 -9.47
C LEU A 28 -1.42 18.67 -8.73
N SER A 29 -1.74 18.20 -7.52
CA SER A 29 -0.86 17.28 -6.79
C SER A 29 -0.65 15.96 -7.53
N ALA A 30 -1.70 15.39 -8.13
CA ALA A 30 -1.59 14.20 -8.96
C ALA A 30 -0.73 14.43 -10.21
N LEU A 31 -0.91 15.56 -10.91
CA LEU A 31 -0.10 15.91 -12.09
C LEU A 31 1.38 16.11 -11.75
N ALA A 32 1.68 16.77 -10.62
CA ALA A 32 3.04 16.91 -10.14
C ALA A 32 3.63 15.55 -9.76
N PHE A 33 2.86 14.72 -9.07
CA PHE A 33 3.26 13.37 -8.67
C PHE A 33 3.60 12.49 -9.88
N ASP A 34 2.80 12.56 -10.96
CA ASP A 34 3.03 11.84 -12.22
C ASP A 34 4.40 12.10 -12.88
N GLN A 35 5.08 13.20 -12.53
CA GLN A 35 6.42 13.51 -13.04
C GLN A 35 7.56 12.98 -12.17
N ILE A 36 7.27 12.52 -10.95
CA ILE A 36 8.29 12.15 -9.97
C ILE A 36 8.68 10.68 -10.16
N SER A 37 9.92 10.44 -10.59
CA SER A 37 10.53 9.12 -10.53
C SER A 37 11.07 8.85 -9.13
N TYR A 38 10.87 7.63 -8.63
CA TYR A 38 11.38 7.19 -7.35
C TYR A 38 11.94 5.77 -7.43
N ASN A 39 12.94 5.52 -6.60
CA ASN A 39 13.55 4.21 -6.41
C ASN A 39 14.04 4.15 -4.97
N TYR A 40 13.39 3.31 -4.18
CA TYR A 40 13.62 3.16 -2.75
C TYR A 40 13.88 1.69 -2.42
N SER A 41 14.80 1.44 -1.51
CA SER A 41 15.03 0.10 -0.98
C SER A 41 15.28 0.16 0.52
N SER A 42 14.85 -0.86 1.24
CA SER A 42 15.10 -0.98 2.68
C SER A 42 15.11 -2.44 3.09
N LYS A 43 15.77 -2.71 4.22
CA LYS A 43 15.71 -4.01 4.88
C LYS A 43 14.34 -4.19 5.52
N VAL A 44 13.87 -5.43 5.53
CA VAL A 44 12.69 -5.87 6.27
C VAL A 44 13.11 -6.94 7.27
N TRP A 45 12.40 -6.98 8.39
CA TRP A 45 12.57 -7.99 9.40
C TRP A 45 11.19 -8.42 9.87
N ILE A 46 10.94 -9.73 9.82
CA ILE A 46 9.74 -10.35 10.35
C ILE A 46 10.13 -11.01 11.67
N PRO A 47 9.57 -10.56 12.81
CA PRO A 47 9.85 -11.14 14.10
C PRO A 47 9.47 -12.63 14.15
N PRO A 48 10.09 -13.41 15.04
CA PRO A 48 9.66 -14.78 15.30
C PRO A 48 8.19 -14.80 15.77
N THR A 49 7.47 -15.87 15.42
CA THR A 49 6.08 -16.07 15.84
C THR A 49 5.94 -16.24 17.36
N HIS A 50 7.00 -16.75 18.01
CA HIS A 50 7.13 -16.93 19.46
C HIS A 50 8.36 -16.18 19.97
N PRO A 51 8.30 -14.85 20.11
CA PRO A 51 9.43 -14.04 20.57
C PRO A 51 9.91 -14.38 22.00
N GLU A 52 9.08 -15.06 22.78
CA GLU A 52 9.41 -15.63 24.09
C GLU A 52 10.35 -16.84 24.02
N ASP A 53 10.42 -17.52 22.87
CA ASP A 53 11.29 -18.68 22.67
C ASP A 53 12.64 -18.24 22.08
N PRO A 54 13.76 -18.42 22.79
CA PRO A 54 15.09 -18.00 22.32
C PRO A 54 15.59 -18.79 21.09
N THR A 55 14.92 -19.89 20.74
CA THR A 55 15.22 -20.69 19.54
C THR A 55 14.33 -20.34 18.34
N ALA A 56 13.32 -19.48 18.53
CA ALA A 56 12.44 -19.08 17.45
C ALA A 56 13.19 -18.18 16.45
N GLY A 57 13.25 -18.64 15.20
CA GLY A 57 13.92 -17.93 14.13
C GLY A 57 13.13 -16.70 13.66
N SER A 58 13.83 -15.61 13.37
CA SER A 58 13.29 -14.47 12.65
C SER A 58 13.62 -14.54 11.16
N LEU A 59 12.78 -13.97 10.30
CA LEU A 59 13.07 -13.86 8.86
C LEU A 59 13.55 -12.44 8.53
N GLY A 60 14.71 -12.35 7.88
CA GLY A 60 15.26 -11.11 7.37
C GLY A 60 15.09 -11.01 5.86
N GLY A 61 15.10 -9.80 5.33
CA GLY A 61 15.00 -9.59 3.89
C GLY A 61 15.23 -8.16 3.48
N TYR A 62 14.85 -7.86 2.25
CA TYR A 62 14.74 -6.48 1.77
C TYR A 62 13.52 -6.31 0.88
N TYR A 63 13.06 -5.08 0.80
CA TYR A 63 12.10 -4.67 -0.21
C TYR A 63 12.68 -3.54 -1.06
N LYS A 64 12.18 -3.45 -2.28
CA LYS A 64 12.44 -2.37 -3.22
C LYS A 64 11.11 -1.90 -3.80
N ILE A 65 10.96 -0.59 -3.91
CA ILE A 65 9.85 0.05 -4.62
C ILE A 65 10.44 1.03 -5.62
N ASP A 66 10.07 0.90 -6.88
CA ASP A 66 10.45 1.83 -7.93
C ASP A 66 9.27 2.16 -8.83
N GLY A 67 9.29 3.33 -9.45
CA GLY A 67 8.16 3.78 -10.25
C GLY A 67 8.28 5.21 -10.72
N LYS A 68 7.22 5.66 -11.39
CA LYS A 68 7.05 7.04 -11.80
C LYS A 68 5.62 7.47 -11.51
N GLY A 69 5.50 8.44 -10.59
CA GLY A 69 4.23 8.91 -10.08
C GLY A 69 3.32 7.79 -9.63
N ARG A 70 2.14 7.72 -10.23
CA ARG A 70 1.09 6.78 -9.80
C ARG A 70 1.37 5.32 -10.13
N ASP A 71 2.29 5.03 -11.05
CA ASP A 71 2.63 3.65 -11.42
C ASP A 71 3.89 3.19 -10.67
N PHE A 72 3.81 2.01 -10.04
CA PHE A 72 4.88 1.47 -9.20
C PHE A 72 5.08 -0.04 -9.39
N ASN A 73 6.32 -0.45 -9.15
CA ASN A 73 6.73 -1.83 -8.94
C ASN A 73 7.17 -2.00 -7.50
N PHE A 74 6.85 -3.16 -6.94
CA PHE A 74 7.26 -3.60 -5.62
C PHE A 74 7.98 -4.94 -5.75
N PHE A 75 9.02 -5.11 -4.95
CA PHE A 75 9.77 -6.33 -4.84
C PHE A 75 10.07 -6.60 -3.37
N LEU A 76 9.84 -7.82 -2.90
CA LEU A 76 10.15 -8.26 -1.55
C LEU A 76 10.82 -9.62 -1.58
N GLN A 77 12.04 -9.67 -1.05
CA GLN A 77 12.78 -10.91 -0.87
C GLN A 77 13.03 -11.15 0.63
N LEU A 78 12.57 -12.30 1.12
CA LEU A 78 12.77 -12.78 2.48
C LEU A 78 13.82 -13.89 2.42
N THR A 79 15.05 -13.56 2.79
CA THR A 79 16.18 -14.48 2.72
C THR A 79 15.97 -15.63 3.70
N GLY A 80 16.04 -16.86 3.20
CA GLY A 80 15.87 -18.08 3.98
C GLY A 80 14.44 -18.61 4.00
N ALA A 81 13.44 -17.78 3.64
CA ALA A 81 12.05 -18.23 3.57
C ALA A 81 11.86 -19.31 2.49
N GLU A 82 12.66 -19.28 1.43
CA GLU A 82 12.65 -20.29 0.36
C GLU A 82 13.05 -21.70 0.83
N LYS A 83 13.63 -21.82 2.03
CA LYS A 83 14.05 -23.11 2.62
C LYS A 83 13.01 -23.68 3.57
N SER A 84 12.15 -22.83 4.13
CA SER A 84 11.12 -23.21 5.11
C SER A 84 9.75 -23.38 4.46
N GLU A 85 9.50 -22.70 3.35
CA GLU A 85 8.23 -22.72 2.61
C GLU A 85 8.27 -23.72 1.46
N SER A 86 7.09 -24.16 1.00
CA SER A 86 7.01 -24.97 -0.23
C SER A 86 7.42 -24.12 -1.44
N PRO A 87 7.98 -24.72 -2.51
CA PRO A 87 8.15 -24.06 -3.81
C PRO A 87 6.84 -23.54 -4.43
N LEU A 88 5.69 -23.95 -3.87
CA LEU A 88 4.37 -23.43 -4.25
C LEU A 88 3.99 -22.13 -3.52
N ASP A 89 4.62 -21.85 -2.37
CA ASP A 89 4.27 -20.77 -1.45
C ASP A 89 5.25 -19.59 -1.54
N TYR A 90 6.56 -19.87 -1.62
CA TYR A 90 7.59 -18.84 -1.74
C TYR A 90 8.85 -19.38 -2.44
N THR A 91 9.51 -18.56 -3.27
CA THR A 91 10.79 -18.91 -3.91
C THR A 91 11.85 -17.85 -3.65
N ALA A 92 13.11 -18.18 -3.95
CA ALA A 92 14.22 -17.23 -3.87
C ALA A 92 14.02 -16.00 -4.78
N ASP A 93 13.17 -16.10 -5.81
CA ASP A 93 12.81 -14.99 -6.68
C ASP A 93 11.97 -13.94 -5.94
N GLY A 94 11.33 -14.29 -4.83
CA GLY A 94 10.60 -13.36 -3.99
C GLY A 94 9.21 -12.98 -4.51
N LEU A 95 8.63 -11.96 -3.87
CA LEU A 95 7.31 -11.42 -4.17
C LEU A 95 7.47 -10.19 -5.05
N HIS A 96 6.87 -10.23 -6.23
CA HIS A 96 6.81 -9.12 -7.17
C HIS A 96 5.40 -8.52 -7.15
N GLY A 97 5.33 -7.21 -7.25
CA GLY A 97 4.08 -6.49 -7.40
C GLY A 97 4.19 -5.38 -8.45
N THR A 98 3.12 -5.16 -9.20
CA THR A 98 2.96 -4.00 -10.07
C THR A 98 1.61 -3.38 -9.77
N GLY A 99 1.60 -2.08 -9.52
CA GLY A 99 0.38 -1.40 -9.12
C GLY A 99 0.28 0.03 -9.64
N ARG A 100 -0.91 0.58 -9.43
CA ARG A 100 -1.28 1.93 -9.82
C ARG A 100 -2.08 2.59 -8.71
N ILE A 101 -1.74 3.84 -8.41
CA ILE A 101 -2.56 4.74 -7.61
C ILE A 101 -3.56 5.41 -8.55
N ASP A 102 -4.85 5.17 -8.35
CA ASP A 102 -5.89 5.76 -9.20
C ASP A 102 -6.15 7.21 -8.81
N GLN A 103 -6.09 7.49 -7.51
CA GLN A 103 -6.30 8.82 -6.95
C GLN A 103 -5.32 9.05 -5.81
N ILE A 104 -4.73 10.24 -5.76
CA ILE A 104 -3.91 10.73 -4.66
C ILE A 104 -4.29 12.18 -4.39
N LYS A 105 -4.40 12.53 -3.11
CA LYS A 105 -4.71 13.88 -2.66
C LYS A 105 -3.90 14.20 -1.41
N VAL A 106 -3.02 15.17 -1.56
CA VAL A 106 -2.23 15.73 -0.46
C VAL A 106 -3.14 16.59 0.40
N THR A 107 -3.22 16.28 1.69
CA THR A 107 -4.01 17.06 2.66
C THR A 107 -3.14 18.06 3.41
N PRO A 108 -3.71 19.09 4.06
CA PRO A 108 -2.94 19.94 4.98
C PRO A 108 -2.22 19.13 6.07
N GLY A 109 -2.86 18.06 6.58
CA GLY A 109 -2.25 17.13 7.54
C GLY A 109 -1.03 16.41 6.96
N THR A 110 -1.08 16.02 5.68
CA THR A 110 0.07 15.45 4.96
C THR A 110 1.24 16.42 4.96
N VAL A 111 1.00 17.68 4.56
CA VAL A 111 2.04 18.71 4.47
C VAL A 111 2.64 19.00 5.85
N PHE A 112 1.80 19.18 6.86
CA PHE A 112 2.25 19.42 8.23
C PHE A 112 3.11 18.28 8.78
N SER A 113 2.70 17.03 8.54
CA SER A 113 3.45 15.84 8.92
C SER A 113 4.82 15.79 8.27
N LEU A 114 4.90 16.07 6.96
CA LEU A 114 6.17 16.11 6.22
C LEU A 114 7.09 17.23 6.71
N LEU A 115 6.55 18.41 7.02
CA LEU A 115 7.33 19.52 7.61
C LEU A 115 7.92 19.14 8.97
N ASN A 116 7.19 18.35 9.75
CA ASN A 116 7.65 17.81 11.03
C ASN A 116 8.49 16.53 10.91
N LYS A 117 8.79 16.08 9.69
CA LYS A 117 9.50 14.83 9.39
C LYS A 117 8.81 13.56 9.93
N ASP A 118 7.51 13.61 10.23
CA ASP A 118 6.71 12.43 10.57
C ASP A 118 6.15 11.79 9.30
N VAL A 119 6.97 10.95 8.66
CA VAL A 119 6.59 10.26 7.41
C VAL A 119 5.44 9.27 7.64
N LYS A 120 5.34 8.68 8.85
CA LYS A 120 4.24 7.76 9.18
C LYS A 120 2.92 8.52 9.23
N ASP A 121 2.89 9.68 9.88
CA ASP A 121 1.68 10.51 9.90
C ASP A 121 1.36 11.06 8.53
N ALA A 122 2.37 11.43 7.74
CA ALA A 122 2.16 11.89 6.37
C ALA A 122 1.47 10.80 5.52
N MET A 123 1.89 9.54 5.66
CA MET A 123 1.26 8.41 4.98
C MET A 123 -0.21 8.31 5.34
N PHE A 124 -0.57 8.27 6.62
CA PHE A 124 -1.96 8.14 7.05
C PHE A 124 -2.81 9.37 6.71
N ASN A 125 -2.26 10.58 6.73
CA ASN A 125 -2.99 11.79 6.37
C ASN A 125 -3.18 11.99 4.84
N THR A 126 -2.44 11.26 3.99
CA THR A 126 -2.56 11.37 2.53
C THR A 126 -3.73 10.53 2.03
N LEU A 127 -4.70 11.13 1.35
CA LEU A 127 -5.80 10.33 0.78
C LEU A 127 -5.34 9.69 -0.51
N PHE A 128 -5.45 8.38 -0.63
CA PHE A 128 -5.15 7.70 -1.89
C PHE A 128 -5.93 6.41 -2.03
N LYS A 129 -6.12 5.96 -3.26
CA LYS A 129 -6.63 4.61 -3.56
C LYS A 129 -6.03 4.09 -4.84
N GLY A 130 -6.00 2.78 -4.98
CA GLY A 130 -5.38 2.14 -6.12
C GLY A 130 -5.59 0.64 -6.13
N ASN A 131 -4.81 0.00 -6.99
CA ASN A 131 -4.81 -1.43 -7.18
C ASN A 131 -3.39 -1.93 -7.44
N MET A 132 -3.16 -3.20 -7.13
CA MET A 132 -1.88 -3.85 -7.35
C MET A 132 -2.10 -5.33 -7.67
N ASN A 133 -1.36 -5.82 -8.64
CA ASN A 133 -1.21 -7.24 -8.91
C ASN A 133 0.10 -7.72 -8.30
N MET A 134 0.11 -8.96 -7.83
CA MET A 134 1.24 -9.58 -7.17
C MET A 134 1.47 -10.98 -7.72
N THR A 135 2.72 -11.40 -7.72
CA THR A 135 3.13 -12.77 -8.10
C THR A 135 4.27 -13.21 -7.22
N CYS A 136 4.20 -14.43 -6.70
CA CYS A 136 5.31 -15.07 -6.01
C CYS A 136 5.19 -16.58 -6.23
N ALA A 137 6.31 -17.24 -6.51
CA ALA A 137 6.33 -18.69 -6.71
C ALA A 137 5.23 -19.13 -7.70
N ALA A 138 4.34 -20.03 -7.26
CA ALA A 138 3.23 -20.55 -8.05
C ALA A 138 1.88 -19.89 -7.75
N TRP A 139 1.86 -18.72 -7.10
CA TRP A 139 0.64 -17.97 -6.81
C TRP A 139 0.64 -16.56 -7.39
N THR A 140 -0.57 -16.10 -7.72
CA THR A 140 -0.86 -14.73 -8.13
C THR A 140 -1.82 -14.10 -7.15
N GLY A 141 -1.78 -12.78 -7.04
CA GLY A 141 -2.69 -12.06 -6.18
C GLY A 141 -3.06 -10.71 -6.75
N THR A 142 -4.18 -10.19 -6.28
CA THR A 142 -4.64 -8.84 -6.59
C THR A 142 -5.08 -8.17 -5.30
N THR A 143 -4.93 -6.86 -5.24
CA THR A 143 -5.48 -6.07 -4.15
C THR A 143 -6.00 -4.74 -4.68
N THR A 144 -7.12 -4.30 -4.12
CA THR A 144 -7.56 -2.91 -4.17
C THR A 144 -7.34 -2.31 -2.81
N PHE A 145 -6.84 -1.07 -2.76
CA PHE A 145 -6.44 -0.43 -1.52
C PHE A 145 -6.89 1.03 -1.48
N GLN A 146 -7.12 1.53 -0.28
CA GLN A 146 -7.53 2.90 -0.01
C GLN A 146 -7.03 3.35 1.35
N ASN A 147 -6.47 4.56 1.41
CA ASN A 147 -6.25 5.31 2.63
C ASN A 147 -7.20 6.50 2.68
N ASP A 148 -8.00 6.59 3.73
CA ASP A 148 -9.05 7.60 3.91
C ASP A 148 -8.67 8.75 4.86
N GLY A 149 -7.41 8.80 5.30
CA GLY A 149 -6.94 9.79 6.26
C GLY A 149 -6.81 9.25 7.69
N GLN A 150 -7.40 8.08 7.97
CA GLN A 150 -7.37 7.45 9.30
C GLN A 150 -6.96 5.98 9.23
N THR A 151 -7.42 5.29 8.20
CA THR A 151 -7.18 3.87 7.98
C THR A 151 -6.74 3.62 6.56
N PHE A 152 -5.74 2.75 6.41
CA PHE A 152 -5.31 2.25 5.12
C PHE A 152 -5.73 0.79 5.00
N GLY A 153 -6.72 0.50 4.16
CA GLY A 153 -7.25 -0.85 4.04
C GLY A 153 -7.50 -1.24 2.59
N GLY A 154 -7.89 -2.50 2.41
CA GLY A 154 -8.09 -3.03 1.08
C GLY A 154 -8.72 -4.40 1.06
N ASN A 155 -9.17 -4.79 -0.12
CA ASN A 155 -9.57 -6.16 -0.40
C ASN A 155 -8.40 -6.86 -1.10
N PHE A 156 -8.28 -8.15 -0.88
CA PHE A 156 -7.27 -8.95 -1.56
C PHE A 156 -7.81 -10.30 -1.98
N THR A 157 -7.15 -10.82 -3.00
CA THR A 157 -7.40 -12.13 -3.57
C THR A 157 -6.06 -12.77 -3.88
N ILE A 158 -5.84 -14.02 -3.50
CA ILE A 158 -4.63 -14.78 -3.79
C ILE A 158 -5.02 -16.14 -4.35
N HIS A 159 -4.52 -16.48 -5.52
CA HIS A 159 -4.70 -17.76 -6.20
C HIS A 159 -3.37 -18.51 -6.24
N GLY A 160 -3.25 -19.56 -5.44
CA GLY A 160 -2.19 -20.56 -5.57
C GLY A 160 -2.67 -21.81 -6.32
N VAL A 161 -1.76 -22.76 -6.54
CA VAL A 161 -2.04 -24.01 -7.28
C VAL A 161 -3.11 -24.86 -6.58
N LEU A 162 -3.07 -24.94 -5.26
CA LEU A 162 -3.96 -25.77 -4.46
C LEU A 162 -4.83 -24.95 -3.51
N THR A 163 -4.50 -23.70 -3.29
CA THR A 163 -5.10 -22.89 -2.22
C THR A 163 -5.50 -21.54 -2.76
N TYR A 164 -6.65 -21.06 -2.32
CA TYR A 164 -7.14 -19.72 -2.63
C TYR A 164 -7.48 -18.98 -1.34
N TRP A 165 -7.20 -17.68 -1.33
CA TRP A 165 -7.50 -16.79 -0.23
C TRP A 165 -8.22 -15.55 -0.75
N GLU A 166 -9.22 -15.09 -0.01
CA GLU A 166 -9.85 -13.80 -0.24
C GLU A 166 -10.21 -13.15 1.08
N GLY A 167 -10.14 -11.83 1.14
CA GLY A 167 -10.46 -11.14 2.36
C GLY A 167 -10.16 -9.66 2.30
N THR A 168 -10.08 -9.09 3.50
CA THR A 168 -9.80 -7.69 3.70
C THR A 168 -8.64 -7.51 4.68
N TYR A 169 -7.97 -6.37 4.56
CA TYR A 169 -7.01 -5.90 5.55
C TYR A 169 -7.25 -4.44 5.86
N THR A 170 -6.85 -4.04 7.07
CA THR A 170 -6.85 -2.66 7.52
C THR A 170 -5.58 -2.42 8.33
N LEU A 171 -4.87 -1.35 8.01
CA LEU A 171 -3.78 -0.78 8.78
C LEU A 171 -4.29 0.49 9.47
N LYS A 172 -4.02 0.60 10.76
CA LYS A 172 -4.35 1.78 11.57
C LYS A 172 -3.15 2.16 12.42
N ARG A 173 -2.87 3.46 12.54
CA ARG A 173 -1.87 3.95 13.49
C ARG A 173 -2.32 3.69 14.93
N GLU A 174 -1.45 3.08 15.72
CA GLU A 174 -1.65 2.85 17.15
C GLU A 174 -0.42 3.33 17.92
N SER A 175 -0.44 4.61 18.32
CA SER A 175 0.70 5.31 18.91
C SER A 175 1.97 5.27 18.02
N PHE A 176 2.97 4.46 18.40
CA PHE A 176 4.24 4.32 17.70
C PHE A 176 4.29 3.15 16.70
N ARG A 177 3.25 2.30 16.71
CA ARG A 177 3.12 1.12 15.84
C ARG A 177 1.99 1.31 14.84
N ILE A 178 1.94 0.44 13.85
CA ILE A 178 0.80 0.27 12.96
C ILE A 178 0.16 -1.08 13.28
N LEU A 179 -1.10 -1.06 13.67
CA LEU A 179 -1.91 -2.26 13.83
C LEU A 179 -2.46 -2.65 12.46
N GLY A 180 -2.04 -3.81 11.97
CA GLY A 180 -2.64 -4.47 10.82
C GLY A 180 -3.66 -5.51 11.28
N THR A 181 -4.88 -5.45 10.79
CA THR A 181 -5.91 -6.48 11.00
C THR A 181 -6.29 -7.08 9.65
N SER A 182 -6.40 -8.40 9.57
CA SER A 182 -6.88 -9.10 8.38
C SER A 182 -8.01 -10.05 8.72
N ASP A 183 -9.06 -10.06 7.90
CA ASP A 183 -10.17 -11.00 7.95
C ASP A 183 -10.30 -11.68 6.59
N PHE A 184 -10.05 -12.98 6.53
CA PHE A 184 -9.97 -13.69 5.27
C PHE A 184 -10.54 -15.10 5.34
N ILE A 185 -10.98 -15.59 4.18
CA ILE A 185 -11.41 -16.95 3.96
C ILE A 185 -10.27 -17.70 3.29
N TYR A 186 -9.88 -18.80 3.91
CA TYR A 186 -8.89 -19.75 3.40
C TYR A 186 -9.59 -20.98 2.85
N HIS A 187 -9.35 -21.29 1.58
CA HIS A 187 -9.89 -22.47 0.90
C HIS A 187 -8.77 -23.50 0.67
N PRO A 188 -8.63 -24.53 1.53
CA PRO A 188 -7.61 -25.55 1.36
C PRO A 188 -7.90 -26.45 0.16
N ASN A 189 -6.87 -26.83 -0.59
CA ASN A 189 -6.90 -27.87 -1.63
C ASN A 189 -8.04 -27.75 -2.64
N ASN A 190 -8.41 -26.51 -3.01
CA ASN A 190 -9.53 -26.19 -3.88
C ASN A 190 -10.85 -26.86 -3.45
N GLN A 191 -11.07 -26.99 -2.13
CA GLN A 191 -12.29 -27.56 -1.54
C GLN A 191 -13.10 -26.45 -0.84
N PRO A 192 -14.04 -25.79 -1.55
CA PRO A 192 -14.86 -24.73 -0.99
C PRO A 192 -15.62 -25.14 0.29
N SER A 193 -16.01 -26.41 0.39
CA SER A 193 -16.69 -26.96 1.56
C SER A 193 -15.85 -26.99 2.85
N LYS A 194 -14.53 -26.82 2.74
CA LYS A 194 -13.60 -26.78 3.88
C LYS A 194 -13.07 -25.36 4.17
N ALA A 195 -13.72 -24.35 3.59
CA ALA A 195 -13.36 -22.96 3.81
C ALA A 195 -13.31 -22.62 5.31
N LYS A 196 -12.26 -21.93 5.74
CA LYS A 196 -12.12 -21.44 7.11
C LYS A 196 -12.00 -19.93 7.09
N ARG A 197 -12.78 -19.27 7.93
CA ARG A 197 -12.58 -17.85 8.21
C ARG A 197 -11.49 -17.68 9.25
N VAL A 198 -10.58 -16.75 9.00
CA VAL A 198 -9.42 -16.48 9.84
C VAL A 198 -9.35 -14.98 10.09
N GLN A 199 -9.20 -14.61 11.36
CA GLN A 199 -8.92 -13.25 11.78
C GLN A 199 -7.55 -13.21 12.43
N LYS A 200 -6.73 -12.25 12.00
CA LYS A 200 -5.37 -12.06 12.51
C LYS A 200 -5.08 -10.58 12.71
N SER A 201 -4.23 -10.31 13.68
CA SER A 201 -3.71 -8.98 13.97
C SER A 201 -2.20 -9.02 14.03
N TYR A 202 -1.57 -8.01 13.47
CA TYR A 202 -0.13 -7.85 13.33
C TYR A 202 0.27 -6.45 13.78
N TYR A 203 1.41 -6.32 14.44
CA TYR A 203 1.98 -5.03 14.81
C TYR A 203 3.21 -4.77 13.94
N LEU A 204 3.22 -3.63 13.24
CA LEU A 204 4.30 -3.14 12.38
C LEU A 204 4.98 -1.91 13.00
#